data_AF-A0A2V3JP24-F1
#
_entry.id   AF-A0A2V3JP24-F1
#
_cell.length_a   1.000
_cell.length_b   1.000
_cell.length_c   1.000
_cell.angle_alpha   90.00
_cell.angle_beta   90.00
_cell.angle_gamma   90.00
#
_symmetry.space_group_name_H-M   'P 1'
#
loop_
_entity.id
_entity.type
_entity.pdbx_description
1 polymer ?
#
loop_
_entity_poly.entity_id
_entity_poly.type
_entity_poly.pdbx_seq_one_letter_code
_entity_poly.pdbx_strand_id
1 'polypeptide(L)'
;MLKTYLSLESIARQFKEVVIGTEIFKLPSDEPAKLRIELIDGSFADVWISVSGRYSYHWNRIEVDGAIYRYDNAPHKVRASVATFPHHFHNRNEKTVIASDMPSTPEKQMEYFMDFIRKIMLQELP
;
A
#
# COMPACT_ATOMS: atom_id res chain seq x y z
N MET A 1 10.96 12.82 6.18
CA MET A 1 10.17 11.97 5.26
C MET A 1 11.02 11.09 4.35
N LEU A 2 12.08 11.59 3.69
CA LEU A 2 12.90 10.76 2.78
C LEU A 2 13.44 9.47 3.43
N LYS A 3 13.97 9.55 4.66
CA LYS A 3 14.43 8.38 5.41
C LYS A 3 13.35 7.29 5.56
N THR A 4 12.10 7.68 5.81
CA THR A 4 10.97 6.76 5.90
C THR A 4 10.79 6.05 4.56
N TYR A 5 10.67 6.80 3.46
CA TYR A 5 10.51 6.22 2.12
C TYR A 5 11.66 5.30 1.70
N LEU A 6 12.91 5.65 2.00
CA LEU A 6 14.06 4.77 1.76
C LEU A 6 13.98 3.46 2.58
N SER A 7 13.49 3.53 3.82
CA SER A 7 13.26 2.33 4.63
C SER A 7 12.15 1.45 4.04
N LEU A 8 11.04 2.05 3.59
CA LEU A 8 9.94 1.30 2.98
C LEU A 8 10.38 0.67 1.65
N GLU A 9 11.15 1.40 0.86
CA GLU A 9 11.73 0.89 -0.39
C GLU A 9 12.67 -0.29 -0.11
N SER A 10 13.53 -0.18 0.91
CA SER A 10 14.42 -1.27 1.31
C SER A 10 13.65 -2.53 1.69
N ILE A 11 12.54 -2.40 2.43
CA ILE A 11 11.64 -3.52 2.76
C ILE A 11 11.02 -4.09 1.48
N ALA A 12 10.44 -3.26 0.61
CA ALA A 12 9.83 -3.69 -0.64
C ALA A 12 10.79 -4.56 -1.48
N ARG A 13 12.04 -4.11 -1.62
CA ARG A 13 13.08 -4.79 -2.40
C ARG A 13 13.51 -6.16 -1.84
N GLN A 14 13.10 -6.51 -0.61
CA GLN A 14 13.32 -7.86 -0.06
C GLN A 14 12.39 -8.90 -0.70
N PHE A 15 11.23 -8.48 -1.21
CA PHE A 15 10.20 -9.33 -1.83
C PHE A 15 10.48 -9.56 -3.33
N LYS A 16 11.68 -10.06 -3.64
CA LYS A 16 12.20 -10.21 -5.02
C LYS A 16 11.36 -11.14 -5.90
N GLU A 17 10.57 -12.01 -5.31
CA GLU A 17 9.66 -12.91 -6.01
C GLU A 17 8.44 -12.22 -6.60
N VAL A 18 8.09 -11.02 -6.12
CA VAL A 18 6.92 -10.26 -6.61
C VAL A 18 7.24 -8.84 -7.06
N VAL A 19 8.40 -8.30 -6.70
CA VAL A 19 8.82 -6.92 -7.04
C VAL A 19 9.78 -6.91 -8.23
N ILE A 20 9.42 -6.16 -9.28
CA ILE A 20 10.29 -5.84 -10.42
C ILE A 20 11.19 -4.63 -10.09
N GLY A 21 10.57 -3.58 -9.55
CA GLY A 21 11.23 -2.28 -9.43
C GLY A 21 10.54 -1.39 -8.41
N THR A 22 11.24 -0.33 -8.00
CA THR A 22 10.71 0.68 -7.11
C THR A 22 11.21 2.06 -7.50
N GLU A 23 10.37 3.07 -7.29
CA GLU A 23 10.69 4.47 -7.55
C GLU A 23 10.09 5.37 -6.47
N ILE A 24 10.90 6.25 -5.89
CA ILE A 24 10.42 7.31 -5.00
C ILE A 24 10.14 8.55 -5.85
N PHE A 25 8.87 8.81 -6.10
CA PHE A 25 8.43 10.03 -6.75
C PHE A 25 8.62 11.22 -5.82
N LYS A 26 9.12 12.32 -6.37
CA LYS A 26 9.33 13.57 -5.65
C LYS A 26 8.47 14.69 -6.22
N LEU A 27 8.10 15.64 -5.36
CA LEU A 27 7.50 16.91 -5.76
C LEU A 27 8.55 17.82 -6.41
N PRO A 28 8.15 18.92 -7.09
CA PRO A 28 9.10 19.92 -7.57
C PRO A 28 9.99 20.54 -6.48
N SER A 29 9.55 20.47 -5.22
CA SER A 29 10.32 20.87 -4.03
C SER A 29 11.39 19.84 -3.59
N ASP A 30 11.58 18.75 -4.35
CA ASP A 30 12.41 17.58 -4.02
C ASP A 30 11.94 16.77 -2.80
N GLU A 31 10.77 17.11 -2.23
CA GLU A 31 10.16 16.34 -1.16
C GLU A 31 9.56 15.03 -1.70
N PRO A 32 9.72 13.89 -1.00
CA PRO A 32 9.08 12.63 -1.41
C PRO A 32 7.57 12.75 -1.44
N ALA A 33 6.98 12.48 -2.60
CA ALA A 33 5.54 12.42 -2.80
C ALA A 33 5.00 11.03 -2.46
N LYS A 34 5.57 9.97 -3.05
CA LYS A 34 5.13 8.58 -2.85
C LYS A 34 6.23 7.60 -3.23
N LEU A 35 6.11 6.36 -2.78
CA LEU A 35 6.87 5.22 -3.29
C LEU A 35 5.98 4.42 -4.22
N ARG A 36 6.43 4.17 -5.45
CA ARG A 36 5.85 3.21 -6.38
C ARG A 36 6.63 1.91 -6.36
N ILE A 37 5.92 0.80 -6.43
CA ILE A 37 6.45 -0.56 -6.49
C ILE A 37 5.82 -1.21 -7.72
N GLU A 38 6.64 -1.62 -8.66
CA GLU A 38 6.23 -2.34 -9.86
C GLU A 38 6.28 -3.84 -9.57
N LEU A 39 5.20 -4.56 -9.92
CA LEU A 39 5.02 -5.96 -9.56
C LEU A 39 5.09 -6.88 -10.79
N ILE A 40 5.45 -8.15 -10.57
CA ILE A 40 5.75 -9.11 -11.65
C ILE A 40 4.57 -9.43 -12.58
N ASP A 41 3.34 -9.18 -12.15
CA ASP A 41 2.11 -9.41 -12.92
C ASP A 41 1.68 -8.19 -13.74
N GLY A 42 2.50 -7.14 -13.78
CA GLY A 42 2.20 -5.88 -14.47
C GLY A 42 1.35 -4.90 -13.67
N SER A 43 0.90 -5.27 -12.46
CA SER A 43 0.26 -4.34 -11.53
C SER A 43 1.29 -3.46 -10.81
N PHE A 44 0.81 -2.46 -10.06
CA PHE A 44 1.69 -1.62 -9.24
C PHE A 44 1.06 -1.27 -7.89
N ALA A 45 1.90 -1.01 -6.90
CA ALA A 45 1.49 -0.45 -5.64
C ALA A 45 2.08 0.95 -5.42
N ASP A 46 1.25 1.88 -4.94
CA ASP A 46 1.65 3.20 -4.50
C ASP A 46 1.50 3.30 -2.97
N VAL A 47 2.56 3.75 -2.31
CA VAL A 47 2.59 4.01 -0.87
C VAL A 47 2.79 5.50 -0.63
N TRP A 48 1.88 6.10 0.12
CA TRP A 48 1.93 7.49 0.55
C TRP A 48 1.82 7.56 2.08
N ILE A 49 2.66 8.38 2.71
CA ILE A 49 2.64 8.66 4.15
C ILE A 49 2.80 10.15 4.41
N SER A 50 2.03 10.69 5.35
CA SER A 50 2.15 12.07 5.85
C SER A 50 2.93 12.14 7.16
N VAL A 51 3.42 13.34 7.47
CA VAL A 51 4.02 13.67 8.78
C VAL A 51 3.03 13.54 9.95
N SER A 52 1.72 13.61 9.67
CA SER A 52 0.66 13.47 10.67
C SER A 52 0.24 12.02 10.91
N GLY A 53 0.92 11.05 10.30
CA GLY A 53 0.60 9.63 10.41
C GLY A 53 -0.57 9.17 9.52
N ARG A 54 -1.00 10.01 8.56
CA ARG A 54 -1.93 9.54 7.52
C ARG A 54 -1.18 8.69 6.51
N TYR A 55 -1.83 7.67 5.97
CA TYR A 55 -1.23 6.78 4.99
C TYR A 55 -2.24 6.29 3.96
N SER A 56 -1.72 5.86 2.82
CA SER A 56 -2.42 5.08 1.82
C SER A 56 -1.46 4.07 1.22
N TYR A 57 -1.70 2.79 1.46
CA TYR A 57 -1.03 1.67 0.80
C TYR A 57 -1.99 1.10 -0.23
N HIS A 58 -1.79 1.46 -1.50
CA HIS A 58 -2.73 1.20 -2.58
C HIS A 58 -2.11 0.26 -3.61
N TRP A 59 -2.65 -0.94 -3.74
CA TRP A 59 -2.32 -1.86 -4.82
C TRP A 59 -3.39 -1.77 -5.91
N ASN A 60 -2.97 -1.32 -7.09
CA ASN A 60 -3.81 -1.16 -8.27
C ASN A 60 -3.55 -2.31 -9.24
N ARG A 61 -4.58 -3.12 -9.46
CA ARG A 61 -4.60 -4.24 -10.41
C ARG A 61 -5.70 -4.07 -11.48
N ILE A 62 -6.13 -2.83 -11.74
CA ILE A 62 -7.25 -2.57 -12.65
C ILE A 62 -7.00 -3.21 -14.03
N GLU A 63 -5.78 -3.06 -14.55
CA GLU A 63 -5.38 -3.61 -15.86
C GLU A 63 -5.12 -5.13 -15.83
N VAL A 64 -5.00 -5.75 -14.66
CA VAL A 64 -4.78 -7.21 -14.52
C VAL A 64 -6.13 -7.93 -14.38
N ASP A 65 -6.95 -7.51 -13.42
CA ASP A 65 -8.19 -8.21 -13.05
C ASP A 65 -9.32 -7.27 -12.56
N GLY A 66 -9.13 -5.95 -12.68
CA GLY A 66 -10.09 -4.96 -12.20
C GLY A 66 -10.05 -4.71 -10.69
N ALA A 67 -9.16 -5.37 -9.93
CA ALA A 67 -9.12 -5.25 -8.48
C ALA A 67 -8.34 -4.02 -7.99
N ILE A 68 -8.77 -3.52 -6.84
CA ILE A 68 -8.07 -2.51 -6.05
C ILE A 68 -8.03 -2.98 -4.61
N TYR A 69 -6.85 -2.95 -4.00
CA TYR A 69 -6.69 -3.16 -2.56
C TYR A 69 -6.07 -1.91 -1.95
N ARG A 70 -6.67 -1.36 -0.89
CA ARG A 70 -6.13 -0.16 -0.25
C ARG A 70 -6.30 -0.17 1.25
N TYR A 71 -5.19 -0.11 1.98
CA TYR A 71 -5.21 0.24 3.39
C TYR A 71 -5.07 1.76 3.52
N ASP A 72 -6.02 2.39 4.19
CA ASP A 72 -6.12 3.85 4.32
C ASP A 72 -6.59 4.22 5.74
N ASN A 73 -6.24 5.42 6.20
CA ASN A 73 -6.71 5.98 7.45
C ASN A 73 -7.27 7.41 7.31
N ALA A 74 -7.68 7.80 6.11
CA ALA A 74 -8.44 9.03 5.90
C ALA A 74 -9.76 8.99 6.72
N PRO A 75 -10.05 10.00 7.57
CA PRO A 75 -11.20 9.99 8.47
C PRO A 75 -12.50 10.39 7.74
N HIS A 76 -12.85 9.66 6.69
CA HIS A 76 -14.08 9.88 5.94
C HIS A 76 -15.30 9.49 6.80
N LYS A 77 -16.21 10.43 7.07
CA LYS A 77 -17.40 10.20 7.93
C LYS A 77 -18.22 8.98 7.51
N VAL A 78 -18.28 8.68 6.21
CA VAL A 78 -18.98 7.49 5.66
C VAL A 78 -18.36 6.16 6.10
N ARG A 79 -17.16 6.17 6.70
CA ARG A 79 -16.45 5.00 7.23
C ARG A 79 -16.47 4.91 8.75
N ALA A 80 -17.19 5.81 9.44
CA ALA A 80 -17.20 5.86 10.90
C ALA A 80 -17.76 4.60 11.58
N SER A 81 -18.50 3.75 10.85
CA SER A 81 -19.01 2.47 11.33
C SER A 81 -17.99 1.32 11.25
N VAL A 82 -16.80 1.54 10.68
CA VAL A 82 -15.74 0.54 10.65
C VAL A 82 -15.09 0.45 12.03
N ALA A 83 -14.96 -0.77 12.57
CA ALA A 83 -14.47 -1.00 13.94
C ALA A 83 -13.09 -0.37 14.23
N THR A 84 -12.26 -0.24 13.20
CA THR A 84 -10.88 0.27 13.28
C THR A 84 -10.76 1.73 12.85
N PHE A 85 -11.87 2.46 12.73
CA PHE A 85 -11.88 3.85 12.27
C PHE A 85 -10.84 4.71 13.04
N PRO A 86 -10.01 5.51 12.33
CA PRO A 86 -10.11 5.86 10.92
C PRO A 86 -9.49 4.84 9.96
N HIS A 87 -8.80 3.83 10.46
CA HIS A 87 -8.17 2.78 9.66
C HIS A 87 -9.21 1.87 9.03
N HIS A 88 -9.06 1.63 7.73
CA HIS A 88 -9.96 0.78 6.97
C HIS A 88 -9.23 0.15 5.77
N PHE A 89 -9.79 -0.94 5.26
CA PHE A 89 -9.28 -1.66 4.11
C PHE A 89 -10.31 -1.75 3.01
N HIS A 90 -9.98 -1.26 1.81
CA HIS A 90 -10.72 -1.48 0.58
C HIS A 90 -10.29 -2.83 -0.01
N ASN A 91 -11.23 -3.77 -0.09
CA ASN A 91 -10.97 -5.14 -0.54
C ASN A 91 -11.55 -5.38 -1.94
N ARG A 92 -10.67 -5.60 -2.94
CA ARG A 92 -10.96 -5.76 -4.38
C ARG A 92 -11.61 -4.56 -5.08
N ASN A 93 -12.31 -3.67 -4.39
CA ASN A 93 -12.89 -2.45 -4.97
C ASN A 93 -13.04 -1.34 -3.94
N GLU A 94 -13.23 -0.11 -4.44
CA GLU A 94 -13.40 1.11 -3.63
C GLU A 94 -14.57 1.08 -2.64
N LYS A 95 -15.62 0.30 -2.93
CA LYS A 95 -16.86 0.30 -2.14
C LYS A 95 -16.84 -0.70 -0.99
N THR A 96 -16.14 -1.81 -1.17
CA THR A 96 -16.06 -2.91 -0.20
C THR A 96 -15.03 -2.57 0.86
N VAL A 97 -15.50 -1.97 1.95
CA VAL A 97 -14.63 -1.51 3.04
C VAL A 97 -14.87 -2.30 4.31
N ILE A 98 -13.78 -2.84 4.84
CA ILE A 98 -13.76 -3.66 6.05
C ILE A 98 -12.76 -3.11 7.07
N ALA A 99 -12.76 -3.70 8.27
CA ALA A 99 -11.80 -3.39 9.31
C ALA A 99 -10.36 -3.65 8.81
N SER A 100 -9.44 -2.80 9.27
CA SER A 100 -8.03 -2.88 8.93
C SER A 100 -7.25 -3.43 10.12
N ASP A 101 -6.42 -4.42 9.89
CA ASP A 101 -5.47 -4.99 10.85
C ASP A 101 -4.06 -4.41 10.69
N MET A 102 -3.94 -3.30 9.96
CA MET A 102 -2.67 -2.66 9.67
C MET A 102 -1.89 -2.33 10.97
N PRO A 103 -0.61 -2.69 11.07
CA PRO A 103 0.24 -2.37 12.22
C PRO A 103 0.41 -0.85 12.44
N SER A 104 1.04 -0.49 13.57
CA SER A 104 1.15 0.91 14.01
C SER A 104 2.34 1.69 13.45
N THR A 105 3.40 1.03 12.95
CA THR A 105 4.61 1.71 12.43
C THR A 105 4.75 1.54 10.92
N PRO A 106 5.26 2.55 10.19
CA PRO A 106 5.40 2.49 8.72
C PRO A 106 6.14 1.27 8.20
N GLU A 107 7.18 0.83 8.89
CA GLU A 107 7.99 -0.34 8.51
C GLU A 107 7.18 -1.63 8.63
N LYS A 108 6.49 -1.83 9.76
CA LYS A 108 5.62 -3.01 9.96
C LYS A 108 4.41 -2.98 9.03
N GLN A 109 3.87 -1.80 8.76
CA GLN A 109 2.82 -1.60 7.76
C GLN A 109 3.30 -2.03 6.37
N MET A 110 4.53 -1.68 6.01
CA MET A 110 5.10 -2.06 4.73
C MET A 110 5.36 -3.56 4.61
N GLU A 111 5.94 -4.19 5.65
CA GLU A 111 6.10 -5.64 5.73
C GLU A 111 4.74 -6.34 5.56
N TYR A 112 3.75 -5.89 6.33
CA TYR A 112 2.38 -6.43 6.30
C TYR A 112 1.74 -6.33 4.91
N PHE A 113 1.89 -5.18 4.26
CA PHE A 113 1.33 -4.92 2.94
C PHE A 113 2.01 -5.75 1.84
N MET A 114 3.35 -5.87 1.88
CA MET A 114 4.09 -6.69 0.92
C MET A 114 3.83 -8.19 1.11
N ASP A 115 3.69 -8.65 2.35
CA ASP A 115 3.27 -10.02 2.64
C ASP A 115 1.85 -10.31 2.12
N PHE A 116 0.94 -9.33 2.24
CA PHE A 116 -0.40 -9.44 1.66
C PHE A 116 -0.34 -9.59 0.13
N ILE A 117 0.39 -8.71 -0.56
CA ILE A 117 0.58 -8.78 -2.03
C ILE A 117 1.16 -10.14 -2.42
N ARG A 118 2.25 -10.54 -1.78
CA ARG A 118 2.93 -11.81 -2.01
C ARG A 118 1.98 -13.00 -1.85
N LYS A 119 1.21 -13.06 -0.77
CA LYS A 119 0.26 -14.17 -0.52
C LYS A 119 -0.80 -14.27 -1.60
N ILE A 120 -1.38 -13.14 -2.02
CA ILE A 120 -2.39 -13.13 -3.09
C ILE A 120 -1.77 -13.60 -4.40
N MET A 121 -0.63 -13.03 -4.81
CA MET A 121 0.01 -13.40 -6.08
C MET A 121 0.44 -14.87 -6.10
N LEU A 122 1.01 -15.40 -5.02
CA LEU A 122 1.43 -16.80 -4.95
C LEU A 122 0.26 -17.79 -4.90
N GLN A 123 -0.93 -17.37 -4.44
CA GLN A 123 -2.15 -18.19 -4.51
C GLN A 123 -2.76 -18.22 -5.90
N GLU A 124 -2.44 -17.23 -6.75
CA GLU A 124 -2.90 -17.13 -8.13
C GLU A 124 -1.94 -17.81 -9.13
N LEU A 125 -0.76 -18.27 -8.69
CA LEU A 125 0.15 -19.05 -9.53
C LEU A 125 -0.44 -20.45 -9.79
N PRO A 126 -0.44 -20.92 -11.06
CA PRO A 126 -0.97 -22.24 -11.42
C PRO A 126 -0.15 -23.41 -10.86
#